data_AF-A0AAV9WD12-F1
#
_entry.id   AF-A0AAV9WD12-F1
#
_cell.length_a   1.000
_cell.length_b   1.000
_cell.length_c   1.000
_cell.angle_alpha   90.00
_cell.angle_beta   90.00
_cell.angle_gamma   90.00
#
_symmetry.space_group_name_H-M   'P 1'
#
loop_
_entity.id
_entity.type
_entity.pdbx_description
1 polymer ?
#
loop_
_entity_poly.entity_id
_entity_poly.type
_entity_poly.pdbx_seq_one_letter_code
_entity_poly.pdbx_strand_id
1 'polypeptide(L)'
;MEDSGSRQYRTVGYFVDWAIYGRNFKPQDLNVKQYTHILFAFAKINGQTGEIGLADPWADTDIHWDEPWDQPGNNLYGIFWQLYKLKRANRKLKVMLSIGGWTYSQNGDLPGGASTPERRETFARTAVEMVRNFGLDGIDVDWEYPNDATEAANFVDLLRLIRRYLDILNPRFEISVAVPCGPDQLQKLDIAGMDKYLSFWNIMAYDFSGPWSSVAGHASNVHYSKTNPASTDYSFDRTLDLFKAFVKPEKLVMGMPLYGRGFANTDGPGKPYNGAGGRTLGGRHLGL
;
A
#
# COMPACT_ATOMS: atom_id res chain seq x y z
N MET A 1 -10.21 35.81 -15.14
CA MET A 1 -10.92 34.78 -14.34
C MET A 1 -9.98 33.60 -14.28
N GLU A 2 -9.27 33.44 -13.18
CA GLU A 2 -8.48 32.24 -12.91
C GLU A 2 -9.46 31.08 -12.75
N ASP A 3 -9.23 30.03 -13.53
CA ASP A 3 -9.91 28.74 -13.35
C ASP A 3 -9.56 28.24 -11.95
N SER A 4 -10.55 28.28 -11.04
CA SER A 4 -10.46 27.67 -9.73
C SER A 4 -10.36 26.17 -9.92
N GLY A 5 -9.13 25.68 -10.16
CA GLY A 5 -8.83 24.28 -10.48
C GLY A 5 -9.53 23.36 -9.48
N SER A 6 -10.53 22.63 -9.95
CA SER A 6 -11.33 21.74 -9.13
C SER A 6 -10.40 20.79 -8.38
N ARG A 7 -10.42 20.84 -7.04
CA ARG A 7 -9.64 19.94 -6.19
C ARG A 7 -10.07 18.50 -6.50
N GLN A 8 -9.24 17.74 -7.22
CA GLN A 8 -9.58 16.38 -7.63
C GLN A 8 -9.20 15.41 -6.50
N TYR A 9 -10.20 14.74 -5.94
CA TYR A 9 -9.98 13.69 -4.94
C TYR A 9 -9.30 12.47 -5.57
N ARG A 10 -8.50 11.75 -4.77
CA ARG A 10 -7.97 10.43 -5.14
C ARG A 10 -8.91 9.34 -4.64
N THR A 11 -9.17 8.36 -5.50
CA THR A 11 -9.80 7.10 -5.12
C THR A 11 -8.81 6.01 -5.46
N VAL A 12 -8.22 5.43 -4.42
CA VAL A 12 -7.10 4.50 -4.49
C VAL A 12 -7.59 3.12 -4.06
N GLY A 13 -7.26 2.08 -4.81
CA GLY A 13 -7.56 0.70 -4.45
C GLY A 13 -6.34 -0.19 -4.58
N TYR A 14 -6.15 -1.14 -3.66
CA TYR A 14 -5.16 -2.19 -3.81
C TYR A 14 -5.74 -3.33 -4.66
N PHE A 15 -4.94 -3.82 -5.61
CA PHE A 15 -5.21 -5.08 -6.31
C PHE A 15 -4.07 -6.04 -5.97
N VAL A 16 -4.41 -7.12 -5.29
CA VAL A 16 -3.43 -8.12 -4.84
C VAL A 16 -3.32 -9.25 -5.87
N ASP A 17 -2.10 -9.66 -6.23
CA ASP A 17 -1.88 -10.69 -7.26
C ASP A 17 -2.64 -11.99 -6.97
N TRP A 18 -2.68 -12.41 -5.70
CA TRP A 18 -3.34 -13.62 -5.24
C TRP A 18 -4.87 -13.54 -5.27
N ALA A 19 -5.46 -12.39 -5.64
CA ALA A 19 -6.90 -12.24 -5.85
C ALA A 19 -7.43 -13.13 -6.98
N ILE A 20 -6.60 -13.44 -7.98
CA ILE A 20 -7.02 -14.23 -9.13
C ILE A 20 -7.29 -15.70 -8.79
N TYR A 21 -6.78 -16.18 -7.65
CA TYR A 21 -6.91 -17.57 -7.22
C TYR A 21 -8.22 -17.82 -6.46
N GLY A 22 -8.16 -18.14 -5.16
CA GLY A 22 -9.34 -18.54 -4.39
C GLY A 22 -10.41 -17.45 -4.24
N ARG A 23 -10.04 -16.17 -4.44
CA ARG A 23 -11.02 -15.06 -4.48
C ARG A 23 -11.70 -14.93 -5.85
N ASN A 24 -11.11 -15.52 -6.89
CA ASN A 24 -11.56 -15.46 -8.28
C ASN A 24 -11.94 -14.03 -8.71
N PHE A 25 -11.09 -13.07 -8.33
CA PHE A 25 -11.27 -11.65 -8.66
C PHE A 25 -10.09 -11.21 -9.53
N LYS A 26 -10.38 -10.82 -10.76
CA LYS A 26 -9.41 -10.54 -11.82
C LYS A 26 -9.35 -9.05 -12.10
N PRO A 27 -8.29 -8.53 -12.76
CA PRO A 27 -8.24 -7.11 -13.10
C PRO A 27 -9.45 -6.64 -13.92
N GLN A 28 -10.00 -7.50 -14.79
CA GLN A 28 -11.19 -7.22 -15.61
C GLN A 28 -12.44 -6.94 -14.77
N ASP A 29 -12.49 -7.42 -13.53
CA ASP A 29 -13.62 -7.19 -12.60
C ASP A 29 -13.54 -5.80 -11.93
N LEU A 30 -12.43 -5.08 -12.07
CA LEU A 30 -12.27 -3.73 -11.53
C LEU A 30 -13.21 -2.74 -12.25
N ASN A 31 -14.06 -2.07 -11.48
CA ASN A 31 -14.79 -0.91 -11.97
C ASN A 31 -13.88 0.33 -12.03
N VAL A 32 -12.95 0.35 -12.98
CA VAL A 32 -11.89 1.38 -13.10
C VAL A 32 -12.39 2.80 -13.35
N LYS A 33 -13.69 3.01 -13.58
CA LYS A 33 -14.30 4.35 -13.64
C LYS A 33 -14.41 5.01 -12.27
N GLN A 34 -14.39 4.21 -11.20
CA GLN A 34 -14.46 4.70 -9.81
C GLN A 34 -13.09 4.99 -9.21
N TYR A 35 -12.01 4.51 -9.83
CA TYR A 35 -10.65 4.66 -9.31
C TYR A 35 -9.87 5.69 -10.10
N THR A 36 -9.03 6.44 -9.39
CA THR A 36 -7.96 7.22 -9.99
C THR A 36 -6.62 6.50 -9.92
N HIS A 37 -6.42 5.63 -8.92
CA HIS A 37 -5.19 4.87 -8.73
C HIS A 37 -5.51 3.40 -8.38
N ILE A 38 -4.75 2.48 -8.96
CA ILE A 38 -4.64 1.10 -8.51
C ILE A 38 -3.21 0.85 -8.04
N LEU A 39 -3.07 0.31 -6.84
CA LEU A 39 -1.79 -0.12 -6.28
C LEU A 39 -1.70 -1.63 -6.45
N PHE A 40 -0.83 -2.08 -7.35
CA PHE A 40 -0.64 -3.50 -7.63
C PHE A 40 0.30 -4.09 -6.58
N ALA A 41 -0.25 -4.96 -5.72
CA ALA A 41 0.41 -5.50 -4.54
C ALA A 41 0.67 -7.01 -4.68
N PHE A 42 1.82 -7.54 -4.27
CA PHE A 42 3.03 -6.84 -3.83
C PHE A 42 4.23 -7.32 -4.64
N ALA A 43 5.11 -6.40 -5.02
CA ALA A 43 6.47 -6.78 -5.39
C ALA A 43 7.26 -7.14 -4.14
N LYS A 44 8.08 -8.18 -4.26
CA LYS A 44 8.99 -8.64 -3.21
C LYS A 44 10.29 -7.85 -3.22
N ILE A 45 11.00 -7.94 -2.09
CA ILE A 45 12.33 -7.38 -1.89
C ILE A 45 13.29 -8.53 -1.56
N ASN A 46 14.48 -8.53 -2.15
CA ASN A 46 15.59 -9.34 -1.64
C ASN A 46 16.28 -8.58 -0.50
N GLY A 47 16.11 -9.03 0.74
CA GLY A 47 16.66 -8.34 1.91
C GLY A 47 18.18 -8.29 2.02
N GLN A 48 18.91 -9.04 1.19
CA GLN A 48 20.37 -9.07 1.20
C GLN A 48 20.99 -8.20 0.11
N THR A 49 20.24 -7.88 -0.95
CA THR A 49 20.73 -7.09 -2.10
C THR A 49 19.97 -5.79 -2.31
N GLY A 50 18.73 -5.70 -1.81
CA GLY A 50 17.79 -4.61 -2.11
C GLY A 50 17.04 -4.80 -3.43
N GLU A 51 17.27 -5.88 -4.19
CA GLU A 51 16.63 -6.09 -5.50
C GLU A 51 15.10 -6.28 -5.38
N ILE A 52 14.36 -5.58 -6.24
CA ILE A 52 12.91 -5.70 -6.38
C ILE A 52 12.56 -6.70 -7.47
N GLY A 53 11.59 -7.57 -7.20
CA GLY A 53 11.13 -8.57 -8.16
C GLY A 53 9.66 -8.96 -8.01
N LEU A 54 9.22 -9.81 -8.92
CA LEU A 54 7.88 -10.40 -8.93
C LEU A 54 7.72 -11.39 -7.76
N ALA A 55 6.58 -11.32 -7.09
CA ALA A 55 6.20 -12.28 -6.07
C ALA A 55 5.65 -13.56 -6.71
N ASP A 56 4.84 -13.42 -7.76
CA ASP A 56 4.20 -14.51 -8.46
C ASP A 56 4.24 -14.31 -9.98
N PRO A 57 5.32 -14.75 -10.68
CA PRO A 57 5.44 -14.58 -12.12
C PRO A 57 4.26 -15.17 -12.91
N TRP A 58 3.62 -16.23 -12.41
CA TRP A 58 2.47 -16.82 -13.10
C TRP A 58 1.30 -15.85 -13.11
N ALA A 59 0.92 -15.31 -11.95
CA ALA A 59 -0.15 -14.31 -11.85
C ALA A 59 0.23 -13.01 -12.57
N ASP A 60 1.47 -12.55 -12.38
CA ASP A 60 1.92 -11.23 -12.77
C ASP A 60 2.09 -11.09 -14.28
N THR A 61 2.70 -12.09 -14.94
CA THR A 61 3.15 -11.99 -16.33
C THR A 61 2.72 -13.12 -17.26
N ASP A 62 2.33 -14.29 -16.75
CA ASP A 62 2.21 -15.49 -17.61
C ASP A 62 0.77 -15.98 -17.82
N ILE A 63 -0.14 -15.80 -16.87
CA ILE A 63 -1.52 -16.27 -17.01
C ILE A 63 -2.23 -15.55 -18.18
N HIS A 64 -2.93 -16.31 -19.02
CA HIS A 64 -3.74 -15.78 -20.11
C HIS A 64 -5.23 -15.87 -19.77
N TRP A 65 -6.01 -14.88 -20.20
CA TRP A 65 -7.47 -14.94 -20.12
C TRP A 65 -8.10 -14.98 -21.51
N ASP A 66 -7.92 -13.91 -22.28
CA ASP A 66 -8.50 -13.77 -23.62
C ASP A 66 -7.41 -13.73 -24.71
N GLU A 67 -6.14 -13.76 -24.29
CA GLU A 67 -4.97 -13.66 -25.16
C GLU A 67 -4.61 -15.04 -25.77
N PRO A 68 -4.20 -15.10 -27.05
CA PRO A 68 -3.67 -16.32 -27.67
C PRO A 68 -2.34 -16.74 -27.04
N TRP A 69 -2.15 -18.06 -26.88
CA TRP A 69 -0.94 -18.65 -26.29
C TRP A 69 0.27 -18.70 -27.24
N ASP A 70 0.03 -18.59 -28.54
CA ASP A 70 1.01 -18.86 -29.60
C ASP A 70 1.58 -17.60 -30.26
N GLN A 71 1.48 -16.45 -29.60
CA GLN A 71 2.05 -15.21 -30.15
C GLN A 71 3.59 -15.23 -30.10
N PRO A 72 4.27 -14.98 -31.24
CA PRO A 72 5.73 -14.94 -31.26
C PRO A 72 6.28 -13.72 -30.50
N GLY A 73 7.46 -13.87 -29.91
CA GLY A 73 8.18 -12.79 -29.22
C GLY A 73 8.12 -12.87 -27.70
N ASN A 74 8.68 -11.85 -27.03
CA ASN A 74 8.66 -11.71 -25.57
C ASN A 74 7.47 -10.82 -25.17
N ASN A 75 6.31 -11.45 -25.00
CA ASN A 75 5.04 -10.77 -24.78
C ASN A 75 4.69 -10.73 -23.29
N LEU A 76 4.04 -9.64 -22.87
CA LEU A 76 3.53 -9.48 -21.52
C LEU A 76 2.09 -10.00 -21.47
N TYR A 77 1.81 -10.91 -20.54
CA TYR A 77 0.46 -11.36 -20.19
C TYR A 77 0.19 -11.07 -18.71
N GLY A 78 -0.61 -11.92 -18.05
CA GLY A 78 -0.90 -11.81 -16.64
C GLY A 78 -1.58 -10.52 -16.24
N ILE A 79 -1.53 -10.23 -14.95
CA ILE A 79 -2.19 -9.07 -14.36
C ILE A 79 -1.65 -7.77 -14.94
N PHE A 80 -0.34 -7.68 -15.17
CA PHE A 80 0.26 -6.46 -15.72
C PHE A 80 -0.30 -6.11 -17.10
N TRP A 81 -0.52 -7.10 -17.97
CA TRP A 81 -1.14 -6.86 -19.27
C TRP A 81 -2.58 -6.35 -19.15
N GLN A 82 -3.38 -6.94 -18.25
CA GLN A 82 -4.75 -6.48 -18.05
C GLN A 82 -4.82 -5.07 -17.44
N LEU A 83 -3.95 -4.75 -16.48
CA LEU A 83 -3.83 -3.40 -15.92
C LEU A 83 -3.41 -2.38 -16.99
N TYR A 84 -2.51 -2.76 -17.90
CA TYR A 84 -2.16 -1.93 -19.05
C TYR A 84 -3.37 -1.68 -19.98
N LYS A 85 -4.17 -2.71 -20.29
CA LYS A 85 -5.42 -2.57 -21.07
C LYS A 85 -6.41 -1.61 -20.38
N LEU A 86 -6.56 -1.71 -19.06
CA LEU A 86 -7.42 -0.81 -18.28
C LEU A 86 -6.95 0.65 -18.33
N LYS A 87 -5.64 0.88 -18.22
CA LYS A 87 -5.05 2.23 -18.41
C LYS A 87 -5.29 2.78 -19.81
N ARG A 88 -5.24 1.95 -20.85
CA ARG A 88 -5.55 2.39 -22.22
C ARG A 88 -7.01 2.81 -22.36
N ALA A 89 -7.93 2.10 -21.72
CA ALA A 89 -9.36 2.41 -21.72
C ALA A 89 -9.71 3.64 -20.87
N ASN A 90 -9.02 3.86 -19.74
CA ASN A 90 -9.19 5.03 -18.89
C ASN A 90 -7.85 5.76 -18.71
N ARG A 91 -7.59 6.78 -19.53
CA ARG A 91 -6.33 7.56 -19.50
C ARG A 91 -6.11 8.37 -18.22
N LYS A 92 -7.11 8.47 -17.34
CA LYS A 92 -6.99 9.10 -16.01
C LYS A 92 -6.57 8.11 -14.92
N LEU A 93 -6.63 6.80 -15.20
CA LEU A 93 -6.23 5.75 -14.28
C LEU A 93 -4.70 5.67 -14.21
N LYS A 94 -4.17 5.74 -12.99
CA LYS A 94 -2.78 5.41 -12.69
C LYS A 94 -2.68 4.01 -12.09
N VAL A 95 -1.66 3.26 -12.45
CA VAL A 95 -1.32 1.98 -11.84
C VAL A 95 0.09 2.08 -11.29
N MET A 96 0.26 1.84 -10.00
CA MET A 96 1.55 1.91 -9.30
C MET A 96 1.93 0.55 -8.76
N LEU A 97 3.23 0.25 -8.70
CA LEU A 97 3.73 -0.96 -8.05
C LEU A 97 3.78 -0.73 -6.54
N SER A 98 3.07 -1.53 -5.76
CA SER A 98 3.25 -1.54 -4.30
C SER A 98 4.31 -2.56 -3.92
N ILE A 99 5.31 -2.12 -3.16
CA ILE A 99 6.49 -2.90 -2.77
C ILE A 99 6.44 -3.07 -1.26
N GLY A 100 6.49 -4.31 -0.79
CA GLY A 100 6.46 -4.61 0.64
C GLY A 100 5.13 -5.16 1.13
N GLY A 101 4.53 -4.49 2.11
CA GLY A 101 3.44 -4.99 2.93
C GLY A 101 3.94 -5.77 4.13
N TRP A 102 3.01 -6.15 5.01
CA TRP A 102 3.27 -6.86 6.26
C TRP A 102 4.27 -8.01 6.13
N THR A 103 4.07 -8.95 5.20
CA THR A 103 4.91 -10.16 5.11
C THR A 103 6.39 -9.85 4.84
N TYR A 104 6.70 -9.05 3.82
CA TYR A 104 8.09 -8.72 3.49
C TYR A 104 8.72 -7.75 4.50
N SER A 105 7.91 -6.94 5.18
CA SER A 105 8.40 -6.08 6.26
C SER A 105 8.78 -6.90 7.50
N GLN A 106 7.91 -7.82 7.93
CA GLN A 106 8.11 -8.64 9.12
C GLN A 106 9.16 -9.75 8.94
N ASN A 107 9.37 -10.23 7.71
CA ASN A 107 10.44 -11.17 7.39
C ASN A 107 11.84 -10.54 7.41
N GLY A 108 11.92 -9.20 7.51
CA GLY A 108 13.18 -8.47 7.48
C GLY A 108 13.68 -8.16 6.06
N ASP A 109 12.93 -8.49 5.02
CA ASP A 109 13.32 -8.26 3.63
C ASP A 109 13.37 -6.77 3.29
N LEU A 110 12.35 -6.02 3.69
CA LEU A 110 12.28 -4.59 3.44
C LEU A 110 13.32 -3.80 4.27
N PRO A 111 13.42 -3.93 5.61
CA PRO A 111 14.48 -3.26 6.38
C PRO A 111 15.89 -3.70 5.93
N GLY A 112 16.08 -4.99 5.63
CA GLY A 112 17.35 -5.51 5.12
C GLY A 112 17.73 -4.93 3.76
N GLY A 113 16.78 -4.82 2.84
CA GLY A 113 16.96 -4.26 1.51
C GLY A 113 17.17 -2.74 1.49
N ALA A 114 16.82 -2.04 2.58
CA ALA A 114 17.04 -0.61 2.73
C ALA A 114 18.22 -0.23 3.63
N SER A 115 18.92 -1.21 4.23
CA SER A 115 19.83 -0.95 5.36
C SER A 115 21.15 -0.27 5.00
N THR A 116 21.67 -0.44 3.78
CA THR A 116 22.91 0.21 3.32
C THR A 116 22.66 1.11 2.10
N PRO A 117 23.51 2.12 1.85
CA PRO A 117 23.40 2.96 0.66
C PRO A 117 23.35 2.17 -0.65
N GLU A 118 24.17 1.11 -0.79
CA GLU A 118 24.26 0.28 -1.99
C GLU A 118 22.98 -0.53 -2.21
N ARG A 119 22.37 -1.04 -1.13
CA ARG A 119 21.11 -1.77 -1.20
C ARG A 119 19.95 -0.83 -1.52
N ARG A 120 19.92 0.38 -0.94
CA ARG A 120 18.93 1.40 -1.31
C ARG A 120 19.04 1.83 -2.77
N GLU A 121 20.26 1.95 -3.28
CA GLU A 121 20.50 2.24 -4.70
C GLU A 121 19.96 1.11 -5.59
N THR A 122 20.23 -0.15 -5.23
CA THR A 122 19.72 -1.34 -5.93
C THR A 122 18.19 -1.42 -5.88
N PHE A 123 17.60 -1.16 -4.72
CA PHE A 123 16.16 -1.08 -4.51
C PHE A 123 15.55 -0.04 -5.43
N ALA A 124 15.99 1.22 -5.34
CA ALA A 124 15.42 2.30 -6.12
C ALA A 124 15.55 2.06 -7.62
N ARG A 125 16.72 1.60 -8.09
CA ARG A 125 16.97 1.32 -9.50
C ARG A 125 16.08 0.20 -10.02
N THR A 126 16.04 -0.95 -9.34
CA THR A 126 15.27 -2.12 -9.79
C THR A 126 13.77 -1.89 -9.67
N ALA A 127 13.30 -1.15 -8.65
CA ALA A 127 11.90 -0.72 -8.56
C ALA A 127 11.48 0.12 -9.79
N VAL A 128 12.31 1.09 -10.19
CA VAL A 128 12.02 1.96 -11.36
C VAL A 128 12.16 1.20 -12.68
N GLU A 129 13.03 0.19 -12.75
CA GLU A 129 13.07 -0.74 -13.89
C GLU A 129 11.74 -1.50 -14.05
N MET A 130 11.11 -1.93 -12.95
CA MET A 130 9.77 -2.54 -12.99
C MET A 130 8.72 -1.55 -13.54
N VAL A 131 8.75 -0.30 -13.09
CA VAL A 131 7.86 0.77 -13.60
C VAL A 131 7.99 0.91 -15.11
N ARG A 132 9.23 0.95 -15.63
CA ARG A 132 9.51 1.04 -17.06
C ARG A 132 9.02 -0.21 -17.81
N ASN A 133 9.37 -1.38 -17.31
CA ASN A 133 9.16 -2.65 -18.02
C ASN A 133 7.67 -3.04 -18.09
N PHE A 134 6.88 -2.71 -17.07
CA PHE A 134 5.45 -3.03 -17.01
C PHE A 134 4.53 -1.83 -17.31
N GLY A 135 5.09 -0.68 -17.69
CA GLY A 135 4.32 0.50 -18.09
C GLY A 135 3.47 1.09 -16.96
N LEU A 136 4.04 1.18 -15.75
CA LEU A 136 3.37 1.70 -14.55
C LEU A 136 3.54 3.22 -14.44
N ASP A 137 2.87 3.85 -13.48
CA ASP A 137 2.83 5.31 -13.26
C ASP A 137 3.50 5.76 -11.96
N GLY A 138 4.09 4.84 -11.20
CA GLY A 138 4.71 5.17 -9.92
C GLY A 138 4.98 3.95 -9.04
N ILE A 139 5.45 4.25 -7.83
CA ILE A 139 5.81 3.28 -6.80
C ILE A 139 5.07 3.63 -5.51
N ASP A 140 4.49 2.64 -4.86
CA ASP A 140 4.03 2.68 -3.49
C ASP A 140 4.98 1.85 -2.63
N VAL A 141 5.45 2.38 -1.51
CA VAL A 141 6.28 1.62 -0.55
C VAL A 141 5.49 1.39 0.72
N ASP A 142 5.22 0.12 1.01
CA ASP A 142 4.48 -0.31 2.19
C ASP A 142 5.45 -0.98 3.18
N TRP A 143 6.10 -0.15 4.02
CA TRP A 143 7.00 -0.61 5.07
C TRP A 143 6.24 -0.65 6.40
N GLU A 144 6.01 -1.88 6.90
CA GLU A 144 5.27 -2.13 8.14
C GLU A 144 6.16 -2.74 9.24
N TYR A 145 6.83 -1.99 10.11
CA TYR A 145 7.04 -0.54 10.11
C TYR A 145 8.52 -0.25 10.46
N PRO A 146 9.08 0.92 10.10
CA PRO A 146 10.37 1.33 10.62
C PRO A 146 10.41 1.28 12.15
N ASN A 147 11.40 0.57 12.70
CA ASN A 147 11.48 0.25 14.12
C ASN A 147 12.20 1.30 14.95
N ASP A 148 13.13 2.02 14.34
CA ASP A 148 13.99 3.01 15.00
C ASP A 148 14.36 4.18 14.07
N ALA A 149 15.13 5.13 14.61
CA ALA A 149 15.58 6.31 13.88
C ALA A 149 16.48 5.99 12.67
N THR A 150 17.21 4.86 12.70
CA THR A 150 18.06 4.43 11.59
C THR A 150 17.20 3.95 10.44
N GLU A 151 16.20 3.10 10.71
CA GLU A 151 15.25 2.64 9.69
C GLU A 151 14.44 3.82 9.13
N ALA A 152 14.02 4.76 9.97
CA ALA A 152 13.33 5.97 9.51
C ALA A 152 14.19 6.83 8.58
N ALA A 153 15.46 7.06 8.93
CA ALA A 153 16.40 7.79 8.06
C ALA A 153 16.67 7.03 6.75
N ASN A 154 16.83 5.70 6.81
CA ASN A 154 16.99 4.85 5.64
C ASN A 154 15.76 4.93 4.72
N PHE A 155 14.54 5.04 5.28
CA PHE A 155 13.32 5.18 4.48
C PHE A 155 13.28 6.52 3.74
N VAL A 156 13.63 7.63 4.41
CA VAL A 156 13.75 8.95 3.75
C VAL A 156 14.75 8.90 2.59
N ASP A 157 15.91 8.29 2.81
CA ASP A 157 16.94 8.13 1.77
C ASP A 157 16.46 7.27 0.60
N LEU A 158 15.74 6.19 0.90
CA LEU A 158 15.17 5.32 -0.14
C LEU A 158 14.16 6.09 -0.99
N LEU A 159 13.24 6.83 -0.37
CA LEU A 159 12.26 7.66 -1.09
C LEU A 159 12.93 8.73 -1.95
N ARG A 160 14.01 9.36 -1.46
CA ARG A 160 14.82 10.30 -2.22
C ARG A 160 15.43 9.65 -3.47
N LEU A 161 15.96 8.43 -3.35
CA LEU A 161 16.55 7.71 -4.48
C LEU A 161 15.49 7.27 -5.49
N ILE A 162 14.35 6.74 -5.04
CA ILE A 162 13.22 6.40 -5.91
C ILE A 162 12.77 7.64 -6.69
N ARG A 163 12.62 8.80 -6.01
CA ARG A 163 12.26 10.07 -6.66
C ARG A 163 13.25 10.47 -7.76
N ARG A 164 14.56 10.40 -7.45
CA ARG A 164 15.62 10.68 -8.42
C ARG A 164 15.54 9.80 -9.67
N TYR A 165 15.37 8.49 -9.50
CA TYR A 165 15.27 7.56 -10.63
C TYR A 165 13.97 7.74 -11.44
N LEU A 166 12.84 7.97 -10.77
CA LEU A 166 11.58 8.27 -11.44
C LEU A 166 11.64 9.59 -12.21
N ASP A 167 12.31 10.63 -11.70
CA ASP A 167 12.43 11.92 -12.40
C ASP A 167 13.21 11.82 -13.71
N ILE A 168 14.22 10.94 -13.76
CA ILE A 168 14.96 10.63 -14.99
C ILE A 168 14.03 9.96 -16.02
N LEU A 169 13.17 9.05 -15.56
CA LEU A 169 12.26 8.30 -16.43
C LEU A 169 11.07 9.16 -16.90
N ASN A 170 10.38 9.79 -15.95
CA ASN A 170 9.28 10.72 -16.16
C ASN A 170 8.94 11.44 -14.83
N PRO A 171 9.15 12.77 -14.72
CA PRO A 171 8.90 13.51 -13.47
C PRO A 171 7.43 13.55 -13.05
N ARG A 172 6.50 13.09 -13.89
CA ARG A 172 5.07 12.96 -13.53
C ARG A 172 4.73 11.65 -12.82
N PHE A 173 5.66 10.71 -12.73
CA PHE A 173 5.45 9.47 -11.97
C PHE A 173 5.41 9.76 -10.48
N GLU A 174 4.51 9.06 -9.80
CA GLU A 174 4.16 9.33 -8.41
C GLU A 174 4.87 8.38 -7.45
N ILE A 175 5.01 8.84 -6.21
CA ILE A 175 5.44 8.01 -5.09
C ILE A 175 4.40 8.12 -4.00
N SER A 176 3.95 6.99 -3.46
CA SER A 176 3.17 6.93 -2.23
C SER A 176 3.80 5.99 -1.23
N VAL A 177 3.29 6.07 0.00
CA VAL A 177 3.58 5.10 1.06
C VAL A 177 2.29 4.74 1.77
N ALA A 178 2.23 3.51 2.27
CA ALA A 178 1.24 3.11 3.26
C ALA A 178 1.80 3.36 4.67
N VAL A 179 0.99 3.94 5.55
CA VAL A 179 1.41 4.27 6.93
C VAL A 179 0.33 3.91 7.95
N PRO A 180 0.71 3.50 9.16
CA PRO A 180 -0.24 3.09 10.19
C PRO A 180 -0.93 4.29 10.83
N CYS A 181 -1.96 4.03 11.63
CA CYS A 181 -2.54 5.03 12.54
C CYS A 181 -1.98 4.97 13.98
N GLY A 182 -1.11 4.01 14.28
CA GLY A 182 -0.57 3.80 15.62
C GLY A 182 0.43 4.88 16.04
N PRO A 183 0.20 5.63 17.15
CA PRO A 183 1.09 6.70 17.60
C PRO A 183 2.55 6.26 17.78
N ASP A 184 2.76 5.06 18.33
CA ASP A 184 4.09 4.50 18.58
C ASP A 184 4.91 4.27 17.31
N GLN A 185 4.25 3.96 16.19
CA GLN A 185 4.91 3.81 14.90
C GLN A 185 5.06 5.16 14.21
N LEU A 186 4.04 6.00 14.27
CA LEU A 186 4.06 7.32 13.64
C LEU A 186 5.14 8.24 14.22
N GLN A 187 5.39 8.20 15.53
CA GLN A 187 6.43 9.02 16.16
C GLN A 187 7.86 8.64 15.74
N LYS A 188 8.06 7.48 15.13
CA LYS A 188 9.37 7.04 14.63
C LYS A 188 9.66 7.57 13.22
N LEU A 189 8.63 7.93 12.46
CA LEU A 189 8.77 8.38 11.08
C LEU A 189 9.26 9.84 11.02
N ASP A 190 10.18 10.13 10.10
CA ASP A 190 10.47 11.50 9.68
C ASP A 190 9.43 11.96 8.64
N ILE A 191 8.20 12.25 9.11
CA ILE A 191 7.07 12.61 8.24
C ILE A 191 7.42 13.80 7.34
N ALA A 192 8.07 14.83 7.89
CA ALA A 192 8.47 16.02 7.14
C ALA A 192 9.58 15.74 6.11
N GLY A 193 10.55 14.88 6.44
CA GLY A 193 11.60 14.44 5.53
C GLY A 193 11.06 13.59 4.39
N MET A 194 10.14 12.67 4.68
CA MET A 194 9.47 11.82 3.70
C MET A 194 8.58 12.63 2.76
N ASP A 195 7.78 13.58 3.28
CA ASP A 195 6.78 14.32 2.49
C ASP A 195 7.38 15.06 1.28
N LYS A 196 8.67 15.45 1.36
CA LYS A 196 9.43 16.09 0.28
C LYS A 196 9.46 15.29 -1.03
N TYR A 197 9.35 13.96 -0.93
CA TYR A 197 9.49 13.04 -2.07
C TYR A 197 8.16 12.40 -2.47
N LEU A 198 7.16 12.45 -1.60
CA LEU A 198 5.88 11.78 -1.78
C LEU A 198 4.88 12.63 -2.54
N SER A 199 4.12 11.99 -3.42
CA SER A 199 2.95 12.58 -4.09
C SER A 199 1.72 12.57 -3.17
N PHE A 200 1.53 11.48 -2.42
CA PHE A 200 0.47 11.33 -1.42
C PHE A 200 0.79 10.21 -0.43
N TRP A 201 0.02 10.14 0.65
CA TRP A 201 0.12 9.16 1.74
C TRP A 201 -1.17 8.35 1.80
N ASN A 202 -1.05 7.03 1.86
CA ASN A 202 -2.16 6.11 2.12
C ASN A 202 -2.19 5.81 3.62
N ILE A 203 -3.09 6.47 4.36
CA ILE A 203 -3.26 6.23 5.79
C ILE A 203 -4.07 4.96 5.98
N MET A 204 -3.48 3.91 6.54
CA MET A 204 -4.14 2.64 6.84
C MET A 204 -5.05 2.79 8.06
N ALA A 205 -6.20 3.44 7.86
CA ALA A 205 -7.19 3.72 8.91
C ALA A 205 -8.10 2.50 9.18
N TYR A 206 -7.47 1.34 9.34
CA TYR A 206 -8.07 0.05 9.60
C TYR A 206 -7.13 -0.82 10.45
N ASP A 207 -7.58 -2.03 10.81
CA ASP A 207 -6.87 -2.94 11.70
C ASP A 207 -6.52 -2.36 13.07
N PHE A 208 -7.32 -1.40 13.56
CA PHE A 208 -7.18 -0.82 14.90
C PHE A 208 -7.44 -1.85 16.01
N SER A 209 -8.22 -2.88 15.70
CA SER A 209 -8.52 -3.97 16.62
C SER A 209 -8.60 -5.30 15.88
N GLY A 210 -8.13 -6.37 16.51
CA GLY A 210 -8.21 -7.72 15.97
C GLY A 210 -7.88 -8.77 17.04
N PRO A 211 -7.55 -10.01 16.64
CA PRO A 211 -7.20 -11.08 17.59
C PRO A 211 -5.98 -10.80 18.49
N TRP A 212 -5.22 -9.75 18.20
CA TRP A 212 -4.11 -9.26 19.03
C TRP A 212 -4.56 -8.28 20.13
N SER A 213 -5.80 -7.78 20.07
CA SER A 213 -6.36 -6.85 21.07
C SER A 213 -6.75 -7.60 22.34
N SER A 214 -6.72 -6.91 23.48
CA SER A 214 -7.12 -7.45 24.80
C SER A 214 -8.65 -7.53 24.96
N VAL A 215 -9.39 -6.69 24.25
CA VAL A 215 -10.86 -6.64 24.21
C VAL A 215 -11.35 -6.53 22.77
N ALA A 216 -12.63 -6.85 22.53
CA ALA A 216 -13.26 -6.60 21.25
C ALA A 216 -13.30 -5.08 20.96
N GLY A 217 -12.98 -4.67 19.75
CA GLY A 217 -12.86 -3.25 19.40
C GLY A 217 -13.44 -2.90 18.04
N HIS A 218 -13.47 -1.60 17.74
CA HIS A 218 -13.72 -1.09 16.41
C HIS A 218 -12.44 -1.11 15.58
N ALA A 219 -12.50 -1.64 14.36
CA ALA A 219 -11.33 -1.85 13.54
C ALA A 219 -10.94 -0.66 12.65
N SER A 220 -11.81 0.35 12.47
CA SER A 220 -11.60 1.46 11.52
C SER A 220 -12.37 2.73 11.91
N ASN A 221 -12.57 2.98 13.21
CA ASN A 221 -13.32 4.14 13.68
C ASN A 221 -12.63 5.47 13.33
N VAL A 222 -13.41 6.44 12.83
CA VAL A 222 -12.91 7.78 12.54
C VAL A 222 -12.53 8.53 13.82
N HIS A 223 -13.37 8.42 14.84
CA HIS A 223 -13.25 9.15 16.09
C HIS A 223 -12.97 8.24 17.27
N TYR A 224 -12.26 8.77 18.25
CA TYR A 224 -12.13 8.15 19.56
C TYR A 224 -13.44 8.20 20.34
N SER A 225 -13.84 7.09 20.94
CA SER A 225 -15.05 7.00 21.77
C SER A 225 -14.78 7.50 23.19
N LYS A 226 -15.40 8.62 23.58
CA LYS A 226 -15.34 9.12 24.96
C LYS A 226 -16.22 8.32 25.94
N THR A 227 -17.27 7.69 25.44
CA THR A 227 -18.23 6.92 26.25
C THR A 227 -17.88 5.43 26.32
N ASN A 228 -17.08 4.92 25.40
CA ASN A 228 -16.51 3.57 25.45
C ASN A 228 -15.02 3.56 25.01
N PRO A 229 -14.11 4.20 25.77
CA PRO A 229 -12.67 4.25 25.47
C PRO A 229 -12.03 2.92 25.07
N ALA A 230 -12.37 1.85 25.81
CA ALA A 230 -11.79 0.52 25.62
C ALA A 230 -12.14 -0.11 24.25
N SER A 231 -13.10 0.44 23.52
CA SER A 231 -13.47 -0.04 22.18
C SER A 231 -12.69 0.63 21.04
N THR A 232 -11.92 1.69 21.33
CA THR A 232 -11.26 2.53 20.33
C THR A 232 -9.86 2.95 20.81
N ASP A 233 -8.92 2.02 20.85
CA ASP A 233 -7.52 2.34 21.22
C ASP A 233 -6.88 3.32 20.22
N TYR A 234 -7.26 3.18 18.94
CA TYR A 234 -6.84 4.03 17.83
C TYR A 234 -8.04 4.75 17.19
N SER A 235 -7.78 5.85 16.48
CA SER A 235 -8.76 6.56 15.68
C SER A 235 -8.09 7.38 14.58
N PHE A 236 -8.75 7.52 13.43
CA PHE A 236 -8.19 8.27 12.30
C PHE A 236 -7.96 9.75 12.61
N ASP A 237 -8.87 10.39 13.36
CA ASP A 237 -8.76 11.82 13.71
C ASP A 237 -7.46 12.17 14.45
N ARG A 238 -7.00 11.31 15.36
CA ARG A 238 -5.72 11.46 16.07
C ARG A 238 -4.53 11.40 15.12
N THR A 239 -4.53 10.47 14.16
CA THR A 239 -3.50 10.38 13.12
C THR A 239 -3.52 11.63 12.25
N LEU A 240 -4.70 12.08 11.85
CA LEU A 240 -4.87 13.27 11.03
C LEU A 240 -4.34 14.54 11.73
N ASP A 241 -4.55 14.68 13.04
CA ASP A 241 -4.06 15.82 13.81
C ASP A 241 -2.53 15.87 13.87
N LEU A 242 -1.86 14.71 13.94
CA LEU A 242 -0.40 14.64 13.81
C LEU A 242 0.07 15.03 12.39
N PHE A 243 -0.55 14.46 11.35
CA PHE A 243 -0.12 14.69 9.97
C PHE A 243 -0.32 16.13 9.50
N LYS A 244 -1.37 16.82 9.95
CA LYS A 244 -1.66 18.21 9.57
C LYS A 244 -0.53 19.19 9.93
N ALA A 245 0.34 18.85 10.89
CA ALA A 245 1.50 19.67 11.23
C ALA A 245 2.60 19.63 10.15
N PHE A 246 2.63 18.59 9.32
CA PHE A 246 3.74 18.32 8.39
C PHE A 246 3.30 18.16 6.94
N VAL A 247 2.05 17.74 6.70
CA VAL A 247 1.55 17.29 5.39
C VAL A 247 0.29 18.06 5.02
N LYS A 248 0.25 18.54 3.77
CA LYS A 248 -0.95 19.20 3.22
C LYS A 248 -2.11 18.20 3.15
N PRO A 249 -3.34 18.58 3.55
CA PRO A 249 -4.49 17.67 3.55
C PRO A 249 -4.79 17.01 2.19
N GLU A 250 -4.52 17.67 1.06
CA GLU A 250 -4.70 17.08 -0.28
C GLU A 250 -3.74 15.94 -0.63
N LYS A 251 -2.69 15.73 0.18
CA LYS A 251 -1.79 14.58 0.05
C LYS A 251 -2.23 13.40 0.92
N LEU A 252 -3.24 13.53 1.77
CA LEU A 252 -3.69 12.47 2.67
C LEU A 252 -4.86 11.70 2.06
N VAL A 253 -4.69 10.39 1.90
CA VAL A 253 -5.76 9.47 1.48
C VAL A 253 -6.14 8.60 2.67
N MET A 254 -7.42 8.64 3.07
CA MET A 254 -7.94 7.79 4.13
C MET A 254 -8.24 6.40 3.58
N GLY A 255 -7.47 5.41 4.00
CA GLY A 255 -7.73 4.00 3.72
C GLY A 255 -8.98 3.51 4.46
N MET A 256 -9.77 2.68 3.79
CA MET A 256 -10.98 2.08 4.37
C MET A 256 -10.99 0.58 4.09
N PRO A 257 -11.31 -0.27 5.07
CA PRO A 257 -11.27 -1.70 4.87
C PRO A 257 -12.49 -2.16 4.07
N LEU A 258 -12.28 -3.02 3.07
CA LEU A 258 -13.33 -3.78 2.39
C LEU A 258 -13.52 -5.18 3.01
N TYR A 259 -13.28 -5.26 4.32
CA TYR A 259 -13.37 -6.47 5.12
C TYR A 259 -13.75 -6.14 6.57
N GLY A 260 -14.06 -7.17 7.36
CA GLY A 260 -14.36 -7.03 8.79
C GLY A 260 -13.41 -7.84 9.67
N ARG A 261 -13.14 -7.34 10.88
CA ARG A 261 -12.48 -8.07 11.97
C ARG A 261 -13.54 -8.52 12.97
N GLY A 262 -13.60 -9.82 13.24
CA GLY A 262 -14.62 -10.40 14.12
C GLY A 262 -14.06 -10.82 15.48
N PHE A 263 -14.90 -10.72 16.51
CA PHE A 263 -14.66 -11.20 17.86
C PHE A 263 -15.80 -12.12 18.29
N ALA A 264 -15.49 -13.34 18.74
CA ALA A 264 -16.49 -14.30 19.20
C ALA A 264 -16.63 -14.24 20.73
N ASN A 265 -17.81 -14.67 21.23
CA ASN A 265 -18.07 -14.79 22.67
C ASN A 265 -17.75 -13.50 23.46
N THR A 266 -18.27 -12.38 22.99
CA THR A 266 -18.10 -11.06 23.60
C THR A 266 -19.45 -10.41 23.83
N ASP A 267 -19.58 -9.64 24.91
CA ASP A 267 -20.77 -8.83 25.20
C ASP A 267 -20.82 -7.53 24.35
N GLY A 268 -19.79 -7.27 23.54
CA GLY A 268 -19.73 -6.15 22.61
C GLY A 268 -18.40 -5.39 22.64
N PRO A 269 -18.30 -4.26 21.90
CA PRO A 269 -17.09 -3.46 21.87
C PRO A 269 -16.65 -2.98 23.27
N GLY A 270 -15.35 -3.01 23.54
CA GLY A 270 -14.72 -2.68 24.82
C GLY A 270 -14.85 -3.79 25.88
N LYS A 271 -15.28 -5.00 25.50
CA LYS A 271 -15.46 -6.14 26.42
C LYS A 271 -14.52 -7.30 26.06
N PRO A 272 -14.20 -8.18 27.03
CA PRO A 272 -13.48 -9.42 26.75
C PRO A 272 -14.17 -10.24 25.65
N TYR A 273 -13.38 -11.06 24.97
CA TYR A 273 -13.84 -11.98 23.93
C TYR A 273 -13.11 -13.31 24.07
N ASN A 274 -13.64 -14.37 23.45
CA ASN A 274 -12.96 -15.65 23.36
C ASN A 274 -13.09 -16.22 21.94
N GLY A 275 -11.99 -16.17 21.20
CA GLY A 275 -11.91 -16.63 19.81
C GLY A 275 -12.14 -15.51 18.78
N ALA A 276 -11.60 -15.70 17.60
CA ALA A 276 -11.85 -14.80 16.46
C ALA A 276 -13.24 -15.06 15.89
N GLY A 277 -13.96 -13.98 15.55
CA GLY A 277 -15.26 -14.05 14.88
C GLY A 277 -15.08 -14.47 13.42
N GLY A 278 -15.16 -15.77 13.15
CA GLY A 278 -15.08 -16.33 11.80
C GLY A 278 -13.74 -16.12 11.09
N ARG A 279 -13.58 -16.70 9.89
CA ARG A 279 -12.43 -16.38 9.02
C ARG A 279 -12.59 -14.93 8.57
N THR A 280 -11.58 -14.09 8.81
CA THR A 280 -11.45 -12.80 8.12
C THR A 280 -11.64 -13.04 6.62
N LEU A 281 -12.66 -12.42 6.02
CA LEU A 281 -12.79 -12.34 4.56
C LEU A 281 -11.62 -11.46 4.10
N GLY A 282 -10.47 -12.06 3.75
CA GLY A 282 -9.24 -11.30 3.50
C GLY A 282 -7.92 -12.08 3.66
N GLY A 283 -7.94 -13.32 4.15
CA GLY A 283 -6.70 -14.08 4.37
C GLY A 283 -5.99 -13.64 5.65
N ARG A 284 -5.10 -14.49 6.18
CA ARG A 284 -4.61 -14.36 7.56
C ARG A 284 -3.60 -13.24 7.80
N HIS A 285 -3.01 -12.60 6.78
CA HIS A 285 -1.80 -11.80 7.02
C HIS A 285 -1.61 -10.50 6.23
N LEU A 286 -2.57 -10.03 5.43
CA LEU A 286 -2.40 -8.76 4.72
C LEU A 286 -3.73 -8.01 4.76
N GLY A 287 -3.78 -6.93 5.53
CA GLY A 287 -4.93 -6.05 5.67
C GLY A 287 -5.12 -5.16 4.44
N LEU A 288 -5.37 -5.79 3.28
CA LEU A 288 -5.69 -5.14 2.01
C LEU A 288 -6.91 -5.81 1.34
#